data_AF-E9J7D3-F1
#
_entry.id   AF-E9J7D3-F1
#
_cell.length_a   1.000
_cell.length_b   1.000
_cell.length_c   1.000
_cell.angle_alpha   90.00
_cell.angle_beta   90.00
_cell.angle_gamma   90.00
#
_symmetry.space_group_name_H-M   'P 1'
#
loop_
_entity.id
_entity.type
_entity.pdbx_description
1 polymer ?
#
loop_
_entity_poly.entity_id
_entity_poly.type
_entity_poly.pdbx_seq_one_letter_code
_entity_poly.pdbx_strand_id
1 'polypeptide(L)' 'KRRCLGEVLAKSAIFLLFVGVMQKYRLLPVPSKESVEAKFTIGLLRELMPYEILIVPR' A
#
# COMPACT_ATOMS: atom_id res chain seq x y z
N LYS A 1 -22.19 20.51 2.38
CA LYS A 1 -20.79 20.23 1.96
C LYS A 1 -20.22 19.13 2.85
N ARG A 2 -20.34 17.86 2.48
CA ARG A 2 -19.84 16.72 3.29
C ARG A 2 -18.45 16.36 2.77
N ARG A 3 -17.41 16.63 3.57
CA ARG A 3 -16.04 16.18 3.30
C ARG A 3 -15.64 15.16 4.35
N CYS A 4 -14.66 14.32 4.03
CA CYS A 4 -14.07 13.42 5.01
C CYS A 4 -13.38 14.28 6.10
N LEU A 5 -13.87 14.19 7.34
CA LEU A 5 -13.28 14.91 8.48
C LEU A 5 -11.83 14.46 8.74
N GLY A 6 -11.51 13.22 8.37
CA GLY A 6 -10.17 12.65 8.49
C GLY A 6 -9.22 12.94 7.34
N GLU A 7 -9.57 13.79 6.36
CA GLU A 7 -8.75 14.00 5.15
C GLU A 7 -7.31 14.45 5.48
N VAL A 8 -7.16 15.42 6.39
CA VAL A 8 -5.84 15.95 6.78
C VAL A 8 -5.01 14.91 7.52
N LEU A 9 -5.66 14.15 8.41
CA LEU A 9 -5.02 13.08 9.16
C LEU A 9 -4.57 11.94 8.24
N ALA A 10 -5.43 11.51 7.32
CA ALA A 10 -5.14 10.45 6.37
C ALA A 10 -3.95 10.81 5.47
N LYS A 11 -3.89 12.05 4.96
CA LYS A 11 -2.74 12.52 4.16
C LYS A 11 -1.43 12.41 4.94
N SER A 12 -1.44 12.85 6.20
CA SER A 12 -0.25 12.83 7.06
C SER A 12 0.17 11.39 7.38
N ALA A 13 -0.77 10.53 7.74
CA ALA A 13 -0.51 9.13 8.07
C ALA A 13 0.04 8.36 6.86
N ILE A 14 -0.58 8.51 5.68
CA ILE A 14 -0.12 7.87 4.44
C ILE A 14 1.32 8.30 4.12
N PHE A 15 1.62 9.60 4.22
CA PHE A 15 2.97 10.09 3.96
C PHE A 15 4.01 9.48 4.91
N LEU A 16 3.76 9.53 6.21
CA LEU A 16 4.70 9.02 7.22
C LEU A 16 4.95 7.52 7.10
N LEU A 17 3.88 6.73 6.91
CA LEU A 17 3.99 5.27 6.74
C LEU A 17 4.72 4.92 5.44
N PHE A 18 4.34 5.56 4.33
CA PHE A 18 4.94 5.28 3.03
C PHE A 18 6.43 5.62 3.02
N VAL A 19 6.79 6.84 3.45
CA VAL A 19 8.18 7.27 3.49
C VAL A 19 9.00 6.43 4.47
N GLY A 20 8.46 6.13 5.65
CA GLY A 20 9.14 5.30 6.66
C GLY A 20 9.49 3.90 6.14
N VAL A 21 8.59 3.27 5.36
CA VAL A 21 8.85 1.98 4.71
C VAL A 21 9.87 2.14 3.58
N MET A 22 9.64 3.07 2.65
CA MET A 22 10.45 3.21 1.43
C MET A 22 11.87 3.73 1.69
N GLN A 23 12.11 4.42 2.80
CA GLN A 23 13.46 4.84 3.21
C GLN A 23 14.30 3.67 3.72
N LYS A 24 13.68 2.72 4.43
CA LYS A 24 14.39 1.64 5.14
C LYS A 24 14.38 0.30 4.41
N TYR A 25 13.41 0.09 3.53
CA TYR A 25 13.20 -1.19 2.88
C TYR A 25 13.03 -1.05 1.37
N ARG A 26 13.44 -2.09 0.65
CA ARG A 26 13.08 -2.33 -0.75
C ARG A 26 11.98 -3.38 -0.78
N LEU A 27 10.94 -3.09 -1.57
CA LEU A 27 9.85 -4.02 -1.83
C LEU A 27 10.16 -4.73 -3.16
N LEU A 28 10.32 -6.05 -3.10
CA LEU A 28 10.62 -6.89 -4.25
C LEU A 28 9.47 -7.87 -4.48
N PRO A 29 9.23 -8.28 -5.74
CA PRO A 29 8.30 -9.37 -6.01
C PRO A 29 8.87 -10.68 -5.45
N VAL A 30 7.97 -11.62 -5.13
CA VAL A 30 8.36 -12.97 -4.73
C VAL A 30 9.10 -13.66 -5.89
N PRO A 31 10.15 -14.46 -5.67
CA PRO A 31 11.03 -14.93 -6.76
C PRO A 31 10.33 -15.78 -7.83
N SER A 32 9.14 -16.31 -7.54
CA SER A 32 8.31 -17.06 -8.48
C SER A 32 7.37 -16.21 -9.34
N LYS A 33 7.26 -14.91 -9.05
CA LYS A 33 6.36 -13.97 -9.74
C LYS A 33 7.18 -12.80 -10.28
N GLU A 34 7.10 -12.54 -11.58
CA GLU A 34 7.83 -11.42 -12.19
C GLU A 34 7.27 -10.05 -11.77
N SER A 35 5.98 -9.99 -11.41
CA SER A 35 5.30 -8.77 -10.96
C SER A 35 4.14 -9.06 -10.01
N VAL A 36 3.73 -8.03 -9.27
CA VAL A 36 2.55 -8.09 -8.40
C VAL A 36 1.32 -7.68 -9.22
N GLU A 37 0.43 -8.62 -9.51
CA GLU A 37 -0.84 -8.32 -10.18
C GLU A 37 -1.83 -7.66 -9.21
N ALA A 38 -2.23 -6.43 -9.52
CA ALA A 38 -3.23 -5.71 -8.72
C ALA A 38 -4.66 -6.15 -9.09
N LYS A 39 -5.12 -7.25 -8.47
CA LYS A 39 -6.52 -7.71 -8.57
C LYS A 39 -7.35 -7.10 -7.46
N PHE A 40 -8.52 -6.57 -7.82
CA PHE A 40 -9.40 -5.88 -6.88
C PHE A 40 -10.75 -6.56 -6.79
N THR A 41 -11.30 -6.61 -5.57
CA THR A 41 -12.70 -6.92 -5.31
C THR A 41 -13.46 -5.60 -5.14
N ILE A 42 -14.57 -5.45 -5.84
CA ILE A 42 -15.39 -4.24 -5.82
C ILE A 42 -16.63 -4.51 -4.96
N GLY A 43 -16.77 -3.76 -3.87
CA GLY A 43 -17.94 -3.74 -2.99
C GLY A 43 -18.24 -2.32 -2.52
N LEU A 44 -18.55 -2.13 -1.23
CA LEU A 44 -18.65 -0.80 -0.63
C LEU A 44 -17.32 -0.02 -0.70
N LEU A 45 -16.21 -0.74 -0.66
CA LEU A 45 -14.85 -0.25 -0.86
C LEU A 45 -14.18 -1.03 -2.00
N ARG A 46 -13.14 -0.46 -2.61
CA ARG A 46 -12.25 -1.19 -3.52
C ARG A 46 -11.13 -1.81 -2.69
N GLU A 47 -11.18 -3.12 -2.53
CA GLU A 47 -10.21 -3.88 -1.76
C GLU A 47 -9.26 -4.62 -2.70
N LEU A 48 -7.98 -4.67 -2.34
CA LEU A 48 -6.98 -5.43 -3.08
C LEU A 48 -7.00 -6.88 -2.59
N MET A 49 -6.99 -7.85 -3.50
CA MET A 49 -6.90 -9.25 -3.10
C MET A 49 -5.58 -9.53 -2.38
N PRO A 50 -5.53 -10.49 -1.43
CA PRO A 50 -4.31 -10.83 -0.71
C PRO A 50 -3.14 -11.12 -1.65
N TYR A 51 -2.01 -10.46 -1.41
CA TYR A 51 -0.79 -10.59 -2.20
C TYR A 51 0.43 -10.63 -1.28
N GLU A 52 1.52 -11.23 -1.77
CA GLU A 52 2.77 -11.36 -1.04
C GLU A 52 3.86 -10.53 -1.72
N ILE A 53 4.71 -9.92 -0.90
CA ILE A 53 5.88 -9.15 -1.31
C ILE A 53 7.05 -9.47 -0.40
N LEU A 54 8.26 -9.43 -0.94
CA LEU A 54 9.48 -9.53 -0.15
C LEU A 54 9.92 -8.14 0.31
N ILE A 55 10.17 -8.02 1.61
CA ILE A 55 10.67 -6.78 2.22
C ILE A 55 12.14 -7.00 2.59
N VAL A 56 13.04 -6.27 1.95
CA VAL A 56 14.49 -6.38 2.16
C VAL A 56 15.01 -5.06 2.74
N PRO A 57 15.83 -5.06 3.80
CA PRO A 57 16.45 -3.84 4.29
C PRO A 57 17.31 -3.19 3.19
N ARG A 58 17.25 -1.86 3.11
CA ARG A 58 17.92 -1.07 2.07
C ARG A 58 19.40 -0.85 2.34
#